data_AF-A0A9E2AZA8-F1
#
_entry.id   AF-A0A9E2AZA8-F1
#
_cell.length_a   1.000
_cell.length_b   1.000
_cell.length_c   1.000
_cell.angle_alpha   90.00
_cell.angle_beta   90.00
_cell.angle_gamma   90.00
#
_symmetry.space_group_name_H-M   'P 1'
#
loop_
_entity.id
_entity.type
_entity.pdbx_description
1 polymer ?
#
loop_
_entity_poly.entity_id
_entity_poly.type
_entity_poly.pdbx_seq_one_letter_code
_entity_poly.pdbx_strand_id
1 'polypeptide(L)'
;MKQIFHKIMSFAMAFVVLFSTMSFTINMHYCGNTLVETAIFQKTEGCGMEMEKPSTEGCEISKNNCCDDKQLVIDGQDELQLSVDKITFEQQVFIASFVYTYINLFEGLDENISSFEEYRPPLVIRQIYKLDETYLI
;
A
#
# COMPACT_ATOMS: atom_id res chain seq x y z
N MET A 1 -6.79 -9.46 21.07
CA MET A 1 -6.07 -8.81 19.95
C MET A 1 -5.03 -9.72 19.28
N LYS A 2 -4.08 -10.33 20.02
CA LYS A 2 -3.01 -11.18 19.43
C LYS A 2 -3.49 -12.31 18.49
N GLN A 3 -4.57 -13.01 18.86
CA GLN A 3 -5.13 -14.11 18.05
C GLN A 3 -5.77 -13.64 16.73
N ILE A 4 -6.39 -12.45 16.72
CA ILE A 4 -7.02 -11.88 15.53
C ILE A 4 -5.92 -11.39 14.57
N PHE A 5 -4.90 -10.71 15.10
CA PHE A 5 -3.74 -10.27 14.32
C PHE A 5 -3.01 -11.44 13.65
N HIS A 6 -2.80 -12.54 14.38
CA HIS A 6 -2.19 -13.74 13.81
C HIS A 6 -3.02 -14.35 12.67
N LYS A 7 -4.35 -14.39 12.82
CA LYS A 7 -5.25 -14.90 11.75
C LYS A 7 -5.21 -14.00 10.51
N ILE A 8 -5.23 -12.68 10.69
CA ILE A 8 -5.12 -11.71 9.60
C ILE A 8 -3.77 -11.86 8.89
N MET A 9 -2.68 -11.95 9.65
CA MET A 9 -1.33 -12.12 9.08
C MET A 9 -1.20 -13.43 8.31
N SER A 10 -1.73 -14.53 8.85
CA SER A 10 -1.74 -15.82 8.18
C SER A 10 -2.55 -15.79 6.87
N PHE A 11 -3.72 -15.14 6.89
CA PHE A 11 -4.55 -14.99 5.70
C PHE A 11 -3.88 -14.11 4.65
N ALA A 12 -3.30 -12.97 5.06
CA ALA A 12 -2.54 -12.08 4.17
C ALA A 12 -1.36 -12.80 3.53
N MET A 13 -0.58 -13.56 4.31
CA MET A 13 0.53 -14.36 3.79
C MET A 13 0.06 -15.40 2.76
N ALA A 14 -1.12 -16.00 2.95
CA ALA A 14 -1.68 -16.93 1.97
C ALA A 14 -1.97 -16.24 0.63
N PHE A 15 -2.52 -15.01 0.61
CA PHE A 15 -2.71 -14.26 -0.64
C PHE A 15 -1.40 -13.86 -1.29
N VAL A 16 -0.42 -13.41 -0.49
CA VAL A 16 0.89 -13.03 -1.01
C VAL A 16 1.53 -14.22 -1.74
N VAL A 17 1.51 -15.40 -1.12
CA VAL A 17 2.02 -16.62 -1.76
C VAL A 17 1.22 -16.98 -2.99
N LEU A 18 -0.11 -16.97 -2.92
CA LEU A 18 -0.99 -17.33 -4.03
C LEU A 18 -0.80 -16.43 -5.26
N PHE A 19 -0.73 -15.11 -5.07
CA PHE A 19 -0.51 -14.17 -6.18
C PHE A 19 0.94 -14.18 -6.68
N SER A 20 1.90 -14.53 -5.84
CA SER A 20 3.31 -14.64 -6.24
C SER A 20 3.58 -15.88 -7.09
N THR A 21 2.90 -17.00 -6.84
CA THR A 21 3.12 -18.26 -7.57
C THR A 21 2.19 -18.46 -8.76
N MET A 22 1.10 -17.72 -8.84
CA MET A 22 0.15 -17.83 -9.95
C MET A 22 0.67 -17.11 -11.20
N SER A 23 0.79 -17.84 -12.31
CA SER A 23 1.06 -17.25 -13.63
C SER A 23 -0.24 -16.71 -14.25
N PHE A 24 -0.19 -15.52 -14.84
CA PHE A 24 -1.33 -14.88 -15.50
C PHE A 24 -1.04 -14.67 -16.97
N THR A 25 -1.99 -15.04 -17.82
CA THR A 25 -1.92 -14.75 -19.25
C THR A 25 -2.94 -13.68 -19.59
N ILE A 26 -2.47 -12.56 -20.13
CA ILE A 26 -3.27 -11.43 -20.58
C ILE A 26 -3.27 -11.43 -22.11
N ASN A 27 -4.43 -11.65 -22.71
CA ASN A 27 -4.63 -11.56 -24.15
C ASN A 27 -5.17 -10.16 -24.46
N MET A 28 -4.52 -9.44 -25.36
CA MET A 28 -4.90 -8.10 -25.80
C MET A 28 -5.19 -8.11 -27.31
N HIS A 29 -6.36 -7.62 -27.70
CA HIS A 29 -6.74 -7.45 -29.10
C HIS A 29 -6.57 -6.00 -29.53
N TYR A 30 -5.76 -5.77 -30.57
CA TYR A 30 -5.56 -4.47 -31.18
C TYR A 30 -6.22 -4.42 -32.56
N CYS A 31 -6.92 -3.33 -32.86
CA CYS A 31 -7.38 -2.99 -34.20
C CYS A 31 -6.62 -1.74 -34.64
N GLY A 32 -5.68 -1.91 -35.56
CA GLY A 32 -4.68 -0.92 -35.94
C GLY A 32 -3.80 -0.55 -34.76
N ASN A 33 -3.85 0.73 -34.35
CA ASN A 33 -3.10 1.24 -33.20
C ASN A 33 -3.94 1.35 -31.92
N THR A 34 -5.17 0.83 -31.91
CA THR A 34 -6.10 0.96 -30.78
C THR A 34 -6.32 -0.39 -30.09
N LEU A 35 -6.17 -0.43 -28.76
CA LEU A 35 -6.53 -1.59 -27.94
C LEU A 35 -8.05 -1.62 -27.80
N VAL A 36 -8.66 -2.71 -28.23
CA VAL A 36 -10.13 -2.87 -28.25
C VAL A 36 -10.59 -3.73 -27.09
N GLU A 37 -9.82 -4.76 -26.75
CA GLU A 37 -10.21 -5.70 -25.71
C GLU A 37 -8.99 -6.30 -25.00
N THR A 38 -9.15 -6.57 -23.71
CA THR A 38 -8.19 -7.30 -22.89
C THR A 38 -8.93 -8.37 -22.11
N ALA A 39 -8.51 -9.62 -22.24
CA ALA A 39 -9.06 -10.75 -21.51
C ALA A 39 -7.96 -11.44 -20.69
N ILE A 40 -8.28 -11.83 -19.47
CA ILE A 40 -7.38 -12.53 -18.55
C ILE A 40 -7.79 -14.00 -18.52
N PHE A 41 -6.87 -14.93 -18.81
CA PHE A 41 -7.08 -16.38 -18.96
C PHE A 41 -8.07 -16.83 -20.05
N GLN A 42 -8.94 -15.95 -20.53
CA GLN A 42 -9.85 -16.21 -21.63
C GLN A 42 -9.36 -15.55 -22.93
N LYS A 43 -9.84 -16.06 -24.05
CA LYS A 43 -9.57 -15.47 -25.36
C LYS A 43 -10.42 -14.21 -25.50
N THR A 44 -9.84 -13.14 -26.04
CA THR A 44 -10.56 -11.91 -26.38
C THR A 44 -11.61 -12.21 -27.46
N GLU A 45 -12.84 -11.79 -27.22
CA GLU A 45 -13.93 -11.72 -28.20
C GLU A 45 -13.64 -10.56 -29.17
N GLY A 46 -12.64 -10.77 -30.04
CA GLY A 46 -12.11 -9.74 -30.94
C GLY A 46 -13.19 -8.95 -31.69
N CYS A 47 -12.83 -7.75 -32.20
CA CYS A 47 -13.73 -6.74 -32.80
C CYS A 47 -15.09 -7.32 -33.24
N GLY A 48 -16.13 -7.13 -32.42
CA GLY A 48 -17.46 -7.77 -32.44
C GLY A 48 -18.30 -7.67 -33.72
N MET A 49 -17.68 -7.98 -34.85
CA MET A 49 -18.30 -8.29 -36.11
C MET A 49 -18.25 -9.81 -36.21
N GLU A 50 -19.42 -10.46 -36.13
CA GLU A 50 -19.55 -11.81 -36.65
C GLU A 50 -19.04 -11.77 -38.09
N MET A 51 -17.82 -12.27 -38.33
CA MET A 51 -17.35 -12.45 -39.70
C MET A 51 -18.24 -13.54 -40.30
N GLU A 52 -19.30 -13.12 -40.98
CA GLU A 52 -19.98 -13.98 -41.93
C GLU A 52 -18.91 -14.64 -42.79
N LYS A 53 -18.92 -15.97 -42.82
CA LYS A 53 -18.04 -16.76 -43.69
C LYS A 53 -18.06 -16.10 -45.06
N PRO A 54 -16.89 -15.82 -45.69
CA PRO A 54 -16.88 -15.12 -46.96
C PRO A 54 -17.59 -16.00 -47.99
N SER A 55 -18.84 -15.64 -48.29
CA SER A 55 -19.51 -16.13 -49.46
C SER A 55 -18.90 -15.39 -50.64
N THR A 56 -18.34 -16.19 -51.54
CA THR A 56 -18.03 -15.84 -52.93
C THR A 56 -16.63 -15.28 -53.18
N GLU A 57 -16.04 -15.90 -54.19
CA GLU A 57 -14.75 -15.68 -54.83
C GLU A 57 -14.46 -14.20 -55.10
N GLY A 58 -13.28 -13.74 -54.68
CA GLY A 58 -12.74 -12.44 -55.10
C GLY A 58 -12.63 -11.41 -54.00
N CYS A 59 -11.71 -11.61 -53.06
CA CYS A 59 -11.14 -10.53 -52.26
C CYS A 59 -9.62 -10.66 -52.24
N GLU A 60 -8.98 -10.27 -53.34
CA GLU A 60 -7.59 -9.83 -53.30
C GLU A 60 -7.56 -8.42 -52.72
N ILE A 61 -7.56 -8.32 -51.39
CA ILE A 61 -7.19 -7.09 -50.70
C ILE A 61 -5.84 -7.34 -50.06
N SER A 62 -4.79 -6.97 -50.78
CA SER A 62 -3.42 -6.82 -50.29
C SER A 62 -3.29 -5.59 -49.36
N LYS A 63 -4.03 -5.57 -48.25
CA LYS A 63 -3.78 -4.64 -47.14
C LYS A 63 -3.50 -5.44 -45.89
N ASN A 64 -2.28 -5.28 -45.40
CA ASN A 64 -1.75 -5.74 -44.12
C ASN A 64 -2.86 -5.89 -43.06
N ASN A 65 -2.93 -7.07 -42.44
CA ASN A 65 -3.88 -7.42 -41.38
C ASN A 65 -4.13 -6.23 -40.44
N CYS A 66 -5.37 -5.72 -40.41
CA CYS A 66 -5.71 -4.54 -39.61
C CYS A 66 -5.80 -4.88 -38.11
N CYS A 67 -5.94 -6.15 -37.74
CA CYS A 67 -6.05 -6.57 -36.34
C CYS A 67 -4.85 -7.40 -35.93
N ASP A 68 -4.30 -7.10 -34.75
CA ASP A 68 -3.16 -7.79 -34.15
C ASP A 68 -3.52 -8.25 -32.74
N ASP A 69 -3.36 -9.55 -32.50
CA ASP A 69 -3.47 -10.14 -31.17
C ASP A 69 -2.10 -10.18 -30.49
N LYS A 70 -2.02 -9.64 -29.28
CA LYS A 70 -0.82 -9.69 -28.43
C LYS A 70 -1.12 -10.46 -27.17
N GLN A 71 -0.30 -11.45 -26.86
CA GLN A 71 -0.37 -12.20 -25.62
C GLN A 71 0.80 -11.82 -24.73
N LEU A 72 0.49 -11.36 -23.52
CA LEU A 72 1.46 -11.14 -22.45
C LEU A 72 1.30 -12.25 -21.42
N VAL A 73 2.32 -13.08 -21.28
CA VAL A 73 2.40 -14.09 -20.22
C VAL A 73 3.21 -13.48 -19.07
N ILE A 74 2.60 -13.39 -17.90
CA ILE A 74 3.26 -13.05 -16.64
C ILE A 74 3.49 -14.38 -15.93
N ASP A 75 4.72 -14.87 -16.01
CA ASP A 75 5.12 -16.08 -15.30
C ASP A 75 5.17 -15.81 -13.79
N GLY A 76 4.46 -16.63 -13.02
CA GLY A 76 4.52 -16.66 -11.57
C GLY A 76 5.90 -17.13 -11.10
N GLN A 77 6.27 -16.72 -9.89
CA GLN A 77 7.53 -17.09 -9.28
C GLN A 77 7.45 -18.54 -8.77
N ASP A 78 8.11 -19.47 -9.47
CA ASP A 78 8.16 -20.90 -9.12
C ASP A 78 9.06 -21.15 -7.89
N GLU A 79 10.18 -20.44 -7.79
CA GLU A 79 11.10 -20.48 -6.65
C GLU A 79 11.28 -19.07 -6.07
N LEU A 80 10.95 -18.93 -4.78
CA LEU A 80 11.09 -17.67 -4.04
C LEU A 80 12.58 -17.31 -3.98
N GLN A 81 13.04 -16.41 -4.85
CA GLN A 81 14.38 -15.88 -4.77
C GLN A 81 14.45 -15.02 -3.51
N LEU A 82 15.01 -15.57 -2.44
CA LEU A 82 15.30 -14.85 -1.19
C LEU A 82 16.47 -13.89 -1.39
N SER A 83 16.42 -13.03 -2.40
CA SER A 83 17.24 -11.82 -2.44
C SER A 83 16.55 -10.78 -1.56
N VAL A 84 16.56 -11.01 -0.26
CA VAL A 84 16.28 -9.93 0.69
C VAL A 84 17.45 -8.97 0.52
N ASP A 85 17.19 -7.80 -0.05
CA ASP A 85 18.21 -6.76 -0.14
C ASP A 85 18.82 -6.58 1.25
N LYS A 86 20.14 -6.68 1.33
CA LYS A 86 20.84 -6.57 2.61
C LYS A 86 20.61 -5.16 3.14
N ILE A 87 19.70 -5.04 4.11
CA ILE A 87 19.50 -3.81 4.85
C ILE A 87 20.83 -3.50 5.55
N THR A 88 21.42 -2.35 5.22
CA THR A 88 22.67 -1.93 5.85
C THR A 88 22.42 -1.53 7.29
N PHE A 89 23.47 -1.53 8.11
CA PHE A 89 23.37 -1.09 9.51
C PHE A 89 22.78 0.33 9.62
N GLU A 90 23.18 1.24 8.73
CA GLU A 90 22.66 2.61 8.68
C GLU A 90 21.16 2.67 8.38
N GLN A 91 20.68 1.83 7.45
CA GLN A 91 19.24 1.74 7.16
C GLN A 91 18.47 1.18 8.35
N GLN A 92 19.03 0.23 9.09
CA GLN A 92 18.41 -0.31 10.29
C GLN A 92 18.32 0.74 11.41
N VAL A 93 19.38 1.52 11.63
CA VAL A 93 19.39 2.64 12.58
C VAL A 93 18.37 3.71 12.18
N PHE A 94 18.27 4.03 10.89
CA PHE A 94 17.25 4.96 10.38
C PHE A 94 15.84 4.45 10.63
N ILE A 95 15.53 3.19 10.29
CA ILE A 95 14.19 2.61 10.51
C ILE A 95 13.86 2.60 12.01
N ALA A 96 14.81 2.19 12.86
CA ALA A 96 14.59 2.13 14.31
C ALA A 96 14.35 3.52 14.91
N SER A 97 15.16 4.52 14.54
CA SER A 97 14.98 5.90 15.01
C SER A 97 13.70 6.53 14.48
N PHE A 98 13.34 6.29 13.22
CA PHE A 98 12.07 6.73 12.64
C PHE A 98 10.87 6.13 13.39
N VAL A 99 10.85 4.82 13.63
CA VAL A 99 9.77 4.17 14.38
C VAL A 99 9.70 4.71 15.81
N TYR A 100 10.85 4.86 16.49
CA TYR A 100 10.90 5.39 17.85
C TYR A 100 10.35 6.82 17.93
N THR A 101 10.83 7.72 17.07
CA THR A 101 10.35 9.11 17.02
C THR A 101 8.88 9.20 16.65
N TYR A 102 8.42 8.39 15.70
CA TYR A 102 7.01 8.34 15.29
C TYR A 102 6.12 7.88 16.46
N ILE A 103 6.51 6.83 17.19
CA ILE A 103 5.75 6.37 18.36
C ILE A 103 5.65 7.48 19.41
N ASN A 104 6.77 8.12 19.78
CA ASN A 104 6.78 9.21 20.76
C ASN A 104 6.03 10.47 20.31
N LEU A 105 5.79 10.64 19.00
CA LEU A 105 4.98 11.76 18.48
C LEU A 105 3.49 11.55 18.75
N PHE A 106 3.02 10.30 18.77
CA PHE A 106 1.60 9.95 18.91
C PHE A 106 1.24 9.38 20.29
N GLU A 107 2.16 8.71 20.97
CA GLU A 107 2.06 8.39 22.40
C GLU A 107 2.57 9.60 23.20
N GLY A 108 1.65 10.47 23.60
CA GLY A 108 1.96 11.48 24.62
C GLY A 108 2.40 10.79 25.91
N LEU A 109 3.41 11.36 26.58
CA LEU A 109 3.88 10.89 27.90
C LEU A 109 2.66 10.68 28.82
N ASP A 110 2.50 9.47 29.36
CA ASP A 110 1.43 9.12 30.31
C ASP A 110 1.39 10.08 31.51
N GLU A 111 2.55 10.65 31.86
CA GLU A 111 2.69 11.69 32.87
C GLU A 111 3.53 12.84 32.31
N ASN A 112 2.94 14.03 32.25
CA ASN A 112 3.71 15.27 32.19
C ASN A 112 4.47 15.40 33.51
N ILE A 113 5.67 14.80 33.60
CA ILE A 113 6.58 15.02 34.71
C ILE A 113 7.02 16.48 34.60
N SER A 114 6.23 17.35 35.22
CA SER A 114 6.59 18.73 35.46
C SER A 114 7.87 18.72 36.28
N SER A 115 8.98 19.16 35.69
CA SER A 115 10.23 19.38 36.42
C SER A 115 10.12 20.45 37.53
N PHE A 116 8.95 21.07 37.69
CA PHE A 116 8.65 22.08 38.70
C PHE A 116 7.93 21.55 39.94
N GLU A 117 7.69 20.24 40.03
CA GLU A 117 6.91 19.66 41.13
C GLU A 117 7.75 19.36 42.36
N GLU A 118 8.32 20.40 43.00
CA GLU A 118 8.78 20.29 44.40
C GLU A 118 9.16 21.61 45.10
N TYR A 119 8.75 22.78 44.59
CA TYR A 119 8.90 23.97 45.45
C TYR A 119 7.83 23.96 46.53
N ARG A 120 8.23 23.60 47.76
CA ARG A 120 7.37 23.81 48.92
C ARG A 120 7.10 25.31 49.03
N PRO A 121 5.83 25.76 49.02
CA PRO A 121 5.52 27.17 49.19
C PRO A 121 6.20 27.66 50.46
N PRO A 122 6.84 28.84 50.43
CA PRO A 122 7.60 29.32 51.56
C PRO A 122 6.64 29.55 52.71
N LEU A 123 7.07 29.20 53.93
CA LEU A 123 6.25 29.42 55.13
C LEU A 123 5.92 30.91 55.22
N VAL A 124 4.63 31.24 55.18
CA VAL A 124 4.15 32.62 55.23
C VAL A 124 4.36 33.14 56.65
N ILE A 125 5.51 33.78 56.88
CA ILE A 125 5.92 34.30 58.20
C ILE A 125 5.05 35.51 58.60
N ARG A 126 4.51 36.23 57.61
CA ARG A 126 3.64 37.39 57.82
C ARG A 126 2.49 37.38 56.84
N GLN A 127 1.29 37.64 57.34
CA GLN A 127 0.07 37.78 56.55
C GLN A 127 0.04 39.17 55.87
N ILE A 128 1.03 39.46 55.03
CA ILE A 128 1.12 40.74 54.29
C ILE A 128 -0.11 41.00 53.42
N TYR A 129 -0.84 39.95 53.00
CA TYR A 129 -2.12 40.08 52.30
C TYR A 129 -3.17 40.87 53.08
N LYS A 130 -3.14 40.85 54.42
CA LYS A 130 -4.04 41.66 55.27
C LYS A 130 -3.71 43.15 55.26
N LEU A 131 -2.51 43.54 54.85
CA LEU A 131 -2.13 44.96 54.77
C LEU A 131 -2.71 45.63 53.52
N ASP A 132 -2.96 44.84 52.46
CA ASP A 132 -3.53 45.30 51.18
C ASP A 132 -5.03 44.99 51.04
N GLU A 133 -5.65 44.38 52.05
CA GLU A 133 -7.09 44.14 52.06
C GLU A 133 -7.84 45.48 52.22
N THR A 134 -8.49 45.91 51.13
CA THR A 134 -9.44 47.02 51.16
C THR A 134 -10.84 46.45 51.27
N TYR A 135 -11.49 46.71 52.41
CA TYR A 135 -12.87 46.31 52.63
C TYR A 135 -13.78 47.39 52.07
N LEU A 136 -14.58 47.04 51.06
CA LEU A 136 -15.67 47.89 50.59
C LEU A 136 -16.74 47.94 51.69
N ILE A 137 -17.03 49.15 52.17
CA ILE A 137 -18.16 49.45 53.07
C ILE A 137 -19.41 49.66 52.21
#